data_AF-A0A7D9CVZ9-F1
#
_entry.id   AF-A0A7D9CVZ9-F1
#
_cell.length_a   1.000
_cell.length_b   1.000
_cell.length_c   1.000
_cell.angle_alpha   90.00
_cell.angle_beta   90.00
_cell.angle_gamma   90.00
#
_symmetry.space_group_name_H-M   'P 1'
#
loop_
_entity.id
_entity.type
_entity.pdbx_description
1 polymer ?
#
loop_
_entity_poly.entity_id
_entity_poly.type
_entity_poly.pdbx_seq_one_letter_code
_entity_poly.pdbx_strand_id
1 'polypeptide(L)'
;MRRKKRRKRPKRQKIAEGEDDGIHFEPLVHLDKVEVKNNEEDEDVVFKIRAKMYRFAPETKEWKERGTGEVRFLKHKKTGKTRLIMRRDKTFKVCANHYLAPEYQLKANIGSEKSWVYTCTGDVSDGKPEVQTFAIRFGSKEKAQNFKEEFEKAQKENEKIHEKEGDKK
;
A
#
# COMPACT_ATOMS: atom_id res chain seq x y z
N MET A 1 43.26 -55.71 -2.93
CA MET A 1 41.82 -55.36 -2.94
C MET A 1 41.34 -55.04 -1.53
N ARG A 2 41.21 -53.75 -1.16
CA ARG A 2 40.62 -53.32 0.13
C ARG A 2 39.17 -52.86 -0.11
N ARG A 3 38.19 -53.73 0.21
CA ARG A 3 36.76 -53.37 0.16
C ARG A 3 36.42 -52.44 1.32
N LYS A 4 36.21 -51.14 1.02
CA LYS A 4 35.62 -50.16 1.95
C LYS A 4 34.20 -50.61 2.34
N LYS A 5 33.97 -50.99 3.59
CA LYS A 5 32.62 -51.20 4.14
C LYS A 5 31.89 -49.85 4.17
N ARG A 6 30.88 -49.67 3.30
CA ARG A 6 29.96 -48.52 3.31
C ARG A 6 29.21 -48.50 4.65
N ARG A 7 29.41 -47.46 5.47
CA ARG A 7 28.55 -47.15 6.62
C ARG A 7 27.15 -46.81 6.08
N LYS A 8 26.13 -47.61 6.41
CA LYS A 8 24.72 -47.28 6.12
C LYS A 8 24.34 -46.08 6.98
N ARG A 9 23.82 -45.01 6.35
CA ARG A 9 23.20 -43.88 7.06
C ARG A 9 21.93 -44.38 7.77
N PRO A 10 21.62 -43.92 9.00
CA PRO A 10 20.37 -44.25 9.65
C PRO A 10 19.20 -43.65 8.86
N LYS A 11 18.10 -44.38 8.77
CA LYS A 11 16.85 -43.92 8.13
C LYS A 11 16.34 -42.69 8.89
N ARG A 12 15.91 -41.66 8.15
CA ARG A 12 15.18 -40.50 8.72
C ARG A 12 14.00 -41.01 9.54
N GLN A 13 13.93 -40.59 10.80
CA GLN A 13 12.77 -40.74 11.67
C GLN A 13 11.56 -40.10 10.95
N LYS A 14 10.49 -40.86 10.77
CA LYS A 14 9.19 -40.29 10.38
C LYS A 14 8.77 -39.36 11.52
N ILE A 15 8.50 -38.11 11.18
CA ILE A 15 7.84 -37.16 12.09
C ILE A 15 6.44 -37.73 12.31
N ALA A 16 6.07 -37.96 13.57
CA ALA A 16 4.71 -38.34 13.92
C ALA A 16 3.78 -37.19 13.51
N GLU A 17 2.84 -37.48 12.62
CA GLU A 17 1.70 -36.62 12.35
C GLU A 17 0.94 -36.49 13.67
N GLY A 18 0.81 -35.25 14.16
CA GLY A 18 -0.01 -34.98 15.34
C GLY A 18 -1.44 -35.41 15.06
N GLU A 19 -2.05 -36.09 16.02
CA GLU A 19 -3.48 -36.39 16.02
C GLU A 19 -4.24 -35.07 15.85
N ASP A 20 -4.89 -34.93 14.70
CA ASP A 20 -5.88 -33.90 14.42
C ASP A 20 -7.18 -34.34 15.09
N ASP A 21 -7.71 -33.52 16.01
CA ASP A 21 -8.93 -33.80 16.79
C ASP A 21 -10.21 -33.92 15.92
N GLY A 22 -10.07 -33.92 14.59
CA GLY A 22 -10.93 -34.67 13.67
C GLY A 22 -12.29 -34.06 13.37
N ILE A 23 -12.50 -32.77 13.68
CA ILE A 23 -13.71 -32.07 13.25
C ILE A 23 -13.58 -31.74 11.77
N HIS A 24 -14.03 -32.69 10.94
CA HIS A 24 -14.09 -32.56 9.49
C HIS A 24 -15.37 -31.85 9.06
N PHE A 25 -15.23 -30.87 8.15
CA PHE A 25 -16.36 -30.17 7.55
C PHE A 25 -16.37 -30.41 6.04
N GLU A 26 -17.51 -30.84 5.50
CA GLU A 26 -17.73 -30.92 4.05
C GLU A 26 -17.78 -29.50 3.46
N PRO A 27 -16.97 -29.17 2.43
CA PRO A 27 -16.99 -27.86 1.81
C PRO A 27 -18.33 -27.58 1.13
N LEU A 28 -19.02 -26.52 1.55
CA LEU A 28 -20.26 -26.08 0.90
C LEU A 28 -20.04 -25.52 -0.52
N VAL A 29 -18.82 -25.04 -0.80
CA VAL A 29 -18.47 -24.39 -2.06
C VAL A 29 -17.09 -24.84 -2.49
N HIS A 30 -16.96 -25.24 -3.76
CA HIS A 30 -15.68 -25.44 -4.42
C HIS A 30 -15.26 -24.13 -5.10
N LEU A 31 -14.04 -23.67 -4.81
CA LEU A 31 -13.47 -22.48 -5.43
C LEU A 31 -12.25 -22.88 -6.24
N ASP A 32 -12.29 -22.58 -7.54
CA ASP A 32 -11.13 -22.71 -8.38
C ASP A 32 -10.09 -21.65 -8.03
N LYS A 33 -8.81 -22.00 -8.21
CA LYS A 33 -7.72 -21.04 -8.06
C LYS A 33 -7.83 -20.00 -9.17
N VAL A 34 -8.15 -18.77 -8.80
CA VAL A 34 -8.20 -17.63 -9.73
C VAL A 34 -6.87 -16.87 -9.69
N GLU A 35 -6.34 -16.55 -10.88
CA GLU A 35 -5.24 -15.60 -10.99
C GLU A 35 -5.76 -14.18 -10.75
N VAL A 36 -5.27 -13.53 -9.69
CA VAL A 36 -5.70 -12.18 -9.32
C VAL A 36 -4.61 -11.19 -9.69
N LYS A 37 -4.96 -10.21 -10.53
CA LYS A 37 -4.11 -9.07 -10.88
C LYS A 37 -4.33 -7.93 -9.89
N ASN A 38 -3.27 -7.19 -9.58
CA ASN A 38 -3.37 -6.05 -8.67
C ASN A 38 -3.63 -4.72 -9.40
N ASN A 39 -3.55 -4.72 -10.74
CA ASN A 39 -3.70 -3.55 -11.60
C ASN A 39 -2.63 -2.47 -11.31
N GLU A 40 -1.41 -2.92 -11.01
CA GLU A 40 -0.21 -2.10 -10.75
C GLU A 40 0.96 -2.52 -11.68
N GLU A 41 0.73 -3.42 -12.64
CA GLU A 41 1.77 -4.05 -13.48
C GLU A 41 2.41 -3.06 -14.49
N ASP A 42 1.65 -2.05 -14.90
CA ASP A 42 2.07 -0.99 -15.81
C ASP A 42 2.70 0.23 -15.09
N GLU A 43 3.04 0.08 -13.81
CA GLU A 43 3.57 1.16 -12.97
C GLU A 43 4.87 0.77 -12.28
N ASP A 44 5.74 1.76 -12.08
CA ASP A 44 6.98 1.61 -11.33
C ASP A 44 6.83 2.20 -9.92
N VAL A 45 7.32 1.49 -8.92
CA VAL A 45 7.36 1.99 -7.53
C VAL A 45 8.52 2.99 -7.43
N VAL A 46 8.20 4.28 -7.39
CA VAL A 46 9.22 5.35 -7.30
C VAL A 46 9.52 5.75 -5.86
N PHE A 47 8.60 5.49 -4.94
CA PHE A 47 8.77 5.74 -3.51
C PHE A 47 7.94 4.75 -2.71
N LYS A 48 8.44 4.33 -1.55
CA LYS A 48 7.69 3.50 -0.59
C LYS A 48 8.10 3.75 0.84
N ILE A 49 7.13 3.84 1.74
CA ILE A 49 7.39 4.06 3.16
C ILE A 49 6.28 3.51 4.04
N ARG A 50 6.64 3.00 5.22
CA ARG A 50 5.70 2.57 6.25
C ARG A 50 5.00 3.76 6.90
N ALA A 51 3.67 3.75 6.94
CA ALA A 51 2.88 4.81 7.55
C ALA A 51 1.57 4.29 8.18
N LYS A 52 0.91 5.16 8.93
CA LYS A 52 -0.48 5.00 9.38
C LYS A 52 -1.32 6.15 8.82
N MET A 53 -2.39 5.81 8.12
CA MET A 53 -3.34 6.74 7.51
C MET A 53 -4.59 6.86 8.38
N TYR A 54 -5.09 8.08 8.51
CA TYR A 54 -6.33 8.45 9.15
C TYR A 54 -7.19 9.23 8.17
N ARG A 55 -8.51 9.15 8.34
CA ARG A 55 -9.47 10.02 7.65
C ARG A 55 -10.20 10.88 8.68
N PHE A 56 -10.49 12.11 8.32
CA PHE A 56 -11.33 12.98 9.14
C PHE A 56 -12.81 12.64 8.91
N ALA A 57 -13.53 12.43 10.00
CA ALA A 57 -14.98 12.23 10.02
C ALA A 57 -15.65 13.57 10.35
N PRO A 58 -16.19 14.31 9.36
CA PRO A 58 -16.80 15.63 9.61
C PRO A 58 -18.04 15.55 10.51
N GLU A 59 -18.74 14.43 10.50
CA GLU A 59 -19.96 14.19 11.29
C GLU A 59 -19.69 14.14 12.80
N THR A 60 -18.57 13.52 13.20
CA THR A 60 -18.15 13.42 14.61
C THR A 60 -16.99 14.35 14.96
N LYS A 61 -16.46 15.09 13.98
CA LYS A 61 -15.29 15.98 14.10
C LYS A 61 -14.06 15.27 14.68
N GLU A 62 -13.82 14.02 14.27
CA GLU A 62 -12.73 13.19 14.81
C GLU A 62 -11.88 12.54 13.72
N TRP A 63 -10.67 12.12 14.09
CA TRP A 63 -9.79 11.32 13.23
C TRP A 63 -10.05 9.84 13.43
N LYS A 64 -10.50 9.14 12.37
CA LYS A 64 -10.68 7.69 12.37
C LYS A 64 -9.50 7.02 11.69
N GLU A 65 -8.95 5.97 12.30
CA GLU A 65 -7.90 5.18 11.66
C GLU A 65 -8.44 4.57 10.36
N ARG A 66 -7.71 4.80 9.26
CA ARG A 66 -8.09 4.33 7.93
C ARG A 66 -7.29 3.09 7.56
N GLY A 67 -6.00 3.05 7.88
CA GLY A 67 -5.16 1.87 7.64
C GLY A 67 -3.71 2.04 8.09
N THR A 68 -3.06 0.91 8.36
CA THR A 68 -1.61 0.84 8.63
C THR A 68 -0.97 -0.08 7.59
N GLY A 69 0.14 0.35 7.00
CA GLY A 69 0.80 -0.39 5.93
C GLY A 69 1.87 0.42 5.19
N GLU A 70 2.31 -0.08 4.04
CA GLU A 70 3.23 0.62 3.15
C GLU A 70 2.46 1.54 2.19
N VAL A 71 2.80 2.82 2.21
CA VAL A 71 2.37 3.79 1.19
C VAL A 71 3.38 3.74 0.06
N ARG A 72 2.91 3.64 -1.17
CA ARG A 72 3.72 3.61 -2.38
C ARG A 72 3.30 4.72 -3.33
N PHE A 73 4.26 5.34 -3.99
CA PHE A 73 4.01 6.16 -5.17
C PHE A 73 4.30 5.31 -6.40
N LEU A 74 3.30 5.18 -7.24
CA LEU A 74 3.33 4.39 -8.46
C LEU A 74 3.29 5.32 -9.65
N LYS A 75 4.32 5.26 -10.49
CA LYS A 75 4.43 6.06 -11.72
C LYS A 75 4.09 5.20 -12.91
N HIS A 76 3.06 5.59 -13.67
CA HIS A 76 2.61 4.84 -14.82
C HIS A 76 3.61 4.93 -15.99
N LYS A 77 4.01 3.78 -16.54
CA LYS A 77 5.09 3.67 -17.55
C LYS A 77 4.81 4.47 -18.84
N LYS A 78 3.54 4.50 -19.29
CA LYS A 78 3.13 5.22 -20.51
C LYS A 78 2.81 6.71 -20.29
N THR A 79 1.95 7.04 -19.33
CA THR A 79 1.49 8.42 -19.10
C THR A 79 2.45 9.24 -18.24
N GLY A 80 3.34 8.59 -17.48
CA GLY A 80 4.21 9.23 -16.50
C GLY A 80 3.48 9.72 -15.25
N LYS A 81 2.16 9.59 -15.17
CA LYS A 81 1.36 10.08 -14.03
C LYS A 81 1.66 9.25 -12.79
N THR A 82 1.84 9.93 -11.66
CA THR A 82 2.15 9.29 -10.38
C THR A 82 0.94 9.33 -9.45
N ARG A 83 0.57 8.16 -8.90
CA ARG A 83 -0.47 8.01 -7.88
C ARG A 83 0.08 7.50 -6.55
N LEU A 84 -0.61 7.85 -5.47
CA LEU A 84 -0.40 7.28 -4.15
C LEU A 84 -1.33 6.08 -3.99
N ILE A 85 -0.78 4.94 -3.60
CA ILE A 85 -1.55 3.78 -3.16
C ILE A 85 -1.09 3.32 -1.78
N MET A 86 -2.03 2.94 -0.93
CA MET A 86 -1.74 2.34 0.37
C MET A 86 -2.65 1.14 0.60
N ARG A 87 -2.07 0.03 1.06
CA ARG A 87 -2.81 -1.18 1.45
C ARG A 87 -2.60 -1.46 2.93
N ARG A 88 -3.64 -1.97 3.58
CA ARG A 88 -3.57 -2.43 4.97
C ARG A 88 -2.77 -3.71 5.07
N ASP A 89 -1.99 -3.85 6.14
CA ASP A 89 -1.32 -5.10 6.45
C ASP A 89 -2.31 -6.26 6.57
N LYS A 90 -1.84 -7.46 6.22
CA LYS A 90 -2.54 -8.76 6.32
C LYS A 90 -3.76 -8.91 5.42
N THR A 91 -4.63 -7.91 5.36
CA THR A 91 -5.86 -7.91 4.55
C THR A 91 -5.62 -7.46 3.11
N PHE A 92 -4.52 -6.73 2.85
CA PHE A 92 -4.16 -6.16 1.55
C PHE A 92 -5.23 -5.25 0.92
N LYS A 93 -6.27 -4.88 1.67
CA LYS A 93 -7.33 -3.96 1.25
C LYS A 93 -6.73 -2.57 1.05
N VAL A 94 -7.06 -1.94 -0.07
CA VAL A 94 -6.70 -0.56 -0.36
C VAL A 94 -7.35 0.36 0.68
N CYS A 95 -6.61 1.35 1.16
CA CYS A 95 -7.10 2.34 2.13
C CYS A 95 -6.85 3.79 1.70
N ALA A 96 -6.04 4.01 0.67
CA ALA A 96 -5.91 5.24 -0.10
C ALA A 96 -5.48 4.89 -1.53
N ASN A 97 -6.07 5.56 -2.52
CA ASN A 97 -5.74 5.43 -3.93
C ASN A 97 -6.17 6.71 -4.67
N HIS A 98 -5.22 7.57 -5.00
CA HIS A 98 -5.47 8.83 -5.70
C HIS A 98 -4.21 9.34 -6.40
N TYR A 99 -4.37 10.14 -7.44
CA TYR A 99 -3.24 10.85 -8.05
C TYR A 99 -2.64 11.88 -7.11
N LEU A 100 -1.33 12.10 -7.21
CA LEU A 100 -0.64 13.19 -6.52
C LEU A 100 -0.88 14.50 -7.29
N ALA A 101 -2.08 15.07 -7.11
CA ALA A 101 -2.52 16.25 -7.83
C ALA A 101 -1.77 17.51 -7.32
N PRO A 102 -1.36 18.45 -8.20
CA PRO A 102 -0.56 19.62 -7.81
C PRO A 102 -1.24 20.52 -6.76
N GLU A 103 -2.57 20.49 -6.68
CA GLU A 103 -3.36 21.35 -5.79
C GLU A 103 -3.37 20.87 -4.33
N TYR A 104 -2.97 19.61 -4.08
CA TYR A 104 -2.95 19.06 -2.71
C TYR A 104 -1.83 19.69 -1.88
N GLN A 105 -2.15 20.13 -0.66
CA GLN A 105 -1.18 20.80 0.20
C GLN A 105 -0.97 20.01 1.49
N LEU A 106 0.26 19.54 1.72
CA LEU A 106 0.66 18.92 2.98
C LEU A 106 0.84 19.99 4.05
N LYS A 107 -0.08 20.00 5.02
CA LYS A 107 -0.05 20.87 6.20
C LYS A 107 0.46 20.10 7.41
N ALA A 108 1.31 20.72 8.21
CA ALA A 108 1.79 20.10 9.46
C ALA A 108 0.59 19.89 10.40
N ASN A 109 0.56 18.74 11.08
CA ASN A 109 -0.44 18.51 12.12
C ASN A 109 0.01 19.19 13.43
N ILE A 110 -0.91 19.90 14.09
CA ILE A 110 -0.62 20.57 15.37
C ILE A 110 -0.20 19.50 16.38
N GLY A 111 0.96 19.69 17.02
CA GLY A 111 1.49 18.75 18.01
C GLY A 111 2.12 17.48 17.44
N SER A 112 2.36 17.38 16.12
CA SER A 112 3.10 16.25 15.54
C SER A 112 4.05 16.64 14.42
N GLU A 113 5.35 16.51 14.67
CA GLU A 113 6.39 16.65 13.64
C GLU A 113 6.51 15.43 12.70
N LYS A 114 5.71 14.40 12.95
CA LYS A 114 5.76 13.12 12.22
C LYS A 114 4.52 12.90 11.36
N SER A 115 3.70 13.93 11.15
CA SER A 115 2.41 13.79 10.48
C SER A 115 2.11 14.95 9.54
N TRP A 116 1.46 14.63 8.42
CA TRP A 116 0.93 15.60 7.46
C TRP A 116 -0.58 15.43 7.31
N VAL A 117 -1.27 16.54 7.05
CA VAL A 117 -2.70 16.61 6.76
C VAL A 117 -2.90 17.22 5.39
N TYR A 118 -3.78 16.65 4.56
CA TYR A 118 -4.15 17.18 3.26
C TYR A 118 -5.56 16.74 2.86
N THR A 119 -6.20 17.52 2.01
CA THR A 119 -7.49 17.16 1.40
C THR A 119 -7.25 16.61 0.01
N CYS A 120 -7.72 15.39 -0.24
CA CYS A 120 -7.77 14.76 -1.54
C CYS A 120 -9.19 14.87 -2.09
N THR A 121 -9.38 15.22 -3.36
CA THR A 121 -10.70 15.43 -3.96
C THR A 121 -11.23 14.22 -4.73
N GLY A 122 -10.39 13.22 -5.00
CA GLY A 122 -10.72 12.07 -5.84
C GLY A 122 -10.06 10.78 -5.38
N ASP A 123 -10.18 10.44 -4.10
CA ASP A 123 -9.76 9.13 -3.60
C ASP A 123 -10.75 8.05 -4.03
N VAL A 124 -10.26 6.95 -4.59
CA VAL A 124 -11.08 5.83 -5.09
C VAL A 124 -10.91 4.57 -4.26
N SER A 125 -10.39 4.66 -3.03
CA SER A 125 -10.12 3.47 -2.21
C SER A 125 -11.39 2.69 -1.81
N ASP A 126 -12.56 3.35 -1.80
CA ASP A 126 -13.88 2.74 -1.58
C ASP A 126 -14.68 2.54 -2.88
N GLY A 127 -14.02 2.65 -4.04
CA GLY A 127 -14.57 2.32 -5.36
C GLY A 127 -15.03 3.51 -6.20
N LYS A 128 -15.68 4.51 -5.61
CA LYS A 128 -16.04 5.77 -6.29
C LYS A 128 -15.10 6.91 -5.87
N PRO A 129 -14.88 7.93 -6.71
CA PRO A 129 -14.12 9.11 -6.30
C PRO A 129 -14.83 9.85 -5.17
N GLU A 130 -14.12 10.06 -4.07
CA GLU A 130 -14.60 10.78 -2.90
C GLU A 130 -13.59 11.84 -2.44
N VAL A 131 -14.13 12.93 -1.89
CA VAL A 131 -13.33 13.93 -1.17
C VAL A 131 -13.02 13.37 0.22
N GLN A 132 -11.74 13.30 0.56
CA GLN A 132 -11.26 12.78 1.83
C GLN A 132 -10.20 13.73 2.40
N THR A 133 -10.35 14.11 3.66
CA THR A 133 -9.28 14.80 4.40
C THR A 133 -8.47 13.73 5.14
N PHE A 134 -7.23 13.54 4.71
CA PHE A 134 -6.32 12.54 5.25
C PHE A 134 -5.34 13.15 6.24
N ALA A 135 -4.99 12.38 7.26
CA ALA A 135 -3.77 12.57 8.03
C ALA A 135 -2.91 11.33 7.91
N ILE A 136 -1.62 11.51 7.61
CA ILE A 136 -0.66 10.42 7.47
C ILE A 136 0.45 10.62 8.50
N ARG A 137 0.75 9.57 9.27
CA ARG A 137 1.75 9.57 10.34
C ARG A 137 2.85 8.56 10.10
N PHE A 138 4.09 8.95 10.39
CA PHE A 138 5.31 8.17 10.19
C PHE A 138 6.02 7.85 11.50
N GLY A 139 6.97 6.90 11.47
CA GLY A 139 7.72 6.48 12.66
C GLY A 139 8.69 7.55 13.19
N SER A 140 9.23 8.40 12.31
CA SER A 140 10.19 9.46 12.63
C SER A 140 9.89 10.75 11.85
N LYS A 141 10.44 11.87 12.33
CA LYS A 141 10.38 13.17 11.66
C LYS A 141 11.04 13.12 10.28
N GLU A 142 12.21 12.48 10.21
CA GLU A 142 12.96 12.27 8.96
C GLU A 142 12.11 11.55 7.91
N LYS A 143 11.40 10.49 8.29
CA LYS A 143 10.50 9.76 7.40
C LYS A 143 9.33 10.63 6.92
N ALA A 144 8.78 11.48 7.79
CA ALA A 144 7.74 12.42 7.41
C ALA A 144 8.27 13.47 6.43
N GLN A 145 9.48 13.97 6.64
CA GLN A 145 10.10 14.95 5.77
C GLN A 145 10.44 14.37 4.38
N ASN A 146 11.02 13.16 4.34
CA ASN A 146 11.27 12.43 3.09
C ASN A 146 9.97 12.17 2.31
N PHE A 147 8.88 11.79 2.99
CA PHE A 147 7.57 11.67 2.36
C PHE A 147 7.12 12.98 1.71
N LYS A 148 7.27 14.10 2.41
CA LYS A 148 6.88 15.41 1.89
C LYS A 148 7.68 15.79 0.64
N GLU A 149 9.00 15.59 0.67
CA GLU A 149 9.88 15.88 -0.45
C GLU A 149 9.51 15.08 -1.70
N GLU A 150 9.31 13.77 -1.56
CA GLU A 150 8.91 12.92 -2.69
C GLU A 150 7.46 13.20 -3.15
N PHE A 151 6.57 13.61 -2.23
CA PHE A 151 5.19 13.99 -2.57
C PHE A 151 5.18 15.25 -3.44
N GLU A 152 5.88 16.31 -3.01
CA GLU A 152 5.99 17.57 -3.75
C GLU A 152 6.73 17.40 -5.08
N LYS A 153 7.76 16.55 -5.13
CA LYS A 153 8.46 16.19 -6.37
C LYS A 153 7.52 15.51 -7.36
N ALA A 154 6.76 14.51 -6.92
CA ALA A 154 5.80 13.82 -7.78
C ALA A 154 4.66 14.75 -8.24
N GLN A 155 4.22 15.69 -7.42
CA GLN A 155 3.27 16.74 -7.82
C GLN A 155 3.82 17.59 -8.96
N LYS A 156 5.06 18.08 -8.85
CA LYS A 156 5.71 18.88 -9.91
C LYS A 156 5.88 18.09 -11.20
N GLU A 157 6.13 16.78 -11.12
CA GLU A 157 6.18 15.92 -12.30
C GLU A 157 4.79 15.75 -12.94
N ASN A 158 3.75 15.57 -12.13
CA ASN A 158 2.37 15.46 -12.59
C ASN A 158 1.85 16.77 -13.21
N GLU A 159 2.20 17.92 -12.64
CA GLU A 159 1.85 19.26 -13.16
C GLU A 159 2.36 19.45 -14.60
N LYS A 160 3.65 19.15 -14.83
CA LYS A 160 4.26 19.20 -16.16
C LYS A 160 3.60 18.27 -17.18
N ILE A 161 3.00 17.17 -16.73
CA ILE A 161 2.27 16.25 -17.60
C ILE A 161 0.90 16.86 -17.95
N HIS A 162 0.23 17.47 -16.97
CA HIS A 162 -1.07 18.11 -17.17
C HIS A 162 -0.99 19.29 -18.16
N GLU A 163 0.04 20.14 -18.04
CA GLU A 163 0.29 21.26 -18.97
C GLU A 163 0.48 20.77 -20.42
N LYS A 164 1.30 19.72 -20.61
CA LYS A 164 1.54 19.11 -21.93
C LYS A 164 0.31 18.46 -22.55
N GLU A 165 -0.63 18.01 -21.74
CA GLU A 165 -1.92 17.48 -22.21
C GLU A 165 -2.91 18.61 -22.54
N GLY A 166 -2.83 19.73 -21.82
CA GLY A 166 -3.62 20.95 -22.06
C GLY A 166 -3.25 21.67 -23.37
N ASP A 167 -1.95 21.76 -23.68
CA ASP A 167 -1.45 22.41 -24.90
C ASP A 167 -1.70 21.62 -26.19
N LYS A 168 -2.15 20.36 -26.08
CA LYS A 168 -2.46 19.47 -27.23
C LYS A 168 -3.95 19.47 -27.61
N LYS A 169 -4.78 20.26 -26.94
CA LYS A 169 -6.20 20.46 -27.25
C LYS A 169 -6.41 21.79 -27.94
#